data_AF-K2BUR5-F1
#
_entry.id   AF-K2BUR5-F1
#
_cell.length_a   1.000
_cell.length_b   1.000
_cell.length_c   1.000
_cell.angle_alpha   90.00
_cell.angle_beta   90.00
_cell.angle_gamma   90.00
#
_symmetry.space_group_name_H-M   'P 1'
#
loop_
_entity.id
_entity.type
_entity.pdbx_description
1 polymer ?
#
loop_
_entity_poly.entity_id
_entity_poly.type
_entity_poly.pdbx_seq_one_letter_code
_entity_poly.pdbx_strand_id
1 'polypeptide(L)'
;TGGIATTIQELHDILAGIVNVTIAYPGKTPSVWEFVCGRFDRVVVRYEVLPITSNLIGDYYNDREFRANMQQWLNEIWLQKDSFLQRTLSCKN
;
A
#
# COMPACT_ATOMS: atom_id res chain seq x y z
N THR A 1 -5.28 10.33 6.10
CA THR A 1 -3.92 10.89 6.22
C THR A 1 -3.58 11.56 4.91
N GLY A 2 -3.16 12.83 4.90
CA GLY A 2 -2.95 13.61 3.66
C GLY A 2 -1.58 13.44 2.99
N GLY A 3 -0.60 12.82 3.68
CA GLY A 3 0.79 12.81 3.20
C GLY A 3 1.01 12.16 1.83
N ILE A 4 0.28 11.09 1.51
CA ILE A 4 0.33 10.47 0.17
C ILE A 4 -0.17 11.45 -0.89
N ALA A 5 -1.23 12.21 -0.61
CA ALA A 5 -1.82 13.18 -1.52
C ALA A 5 -0.86 14.33 -1.79
N THR A 6 -0.26 14.88 -0.73
CA THR A 6 0.76 15.93 -0.82
C THR A 6 1.96 15.46 -1.65
N THR A 7 2.46 14.25 -1.39
CA THR A 7 3.61 13.69 -2.13
C THR A 7 3.30 13.52 -3.61
N ILE A 8 2.12 13.00 -3.96
CA ILE A 8 1.71 12.85 -5.36
C ILE A 8 1.54 14.23 -5.99
N GLN A 9 0.86 15.16 -5.33
CA GLN A 9 0.63 16.51 -5.86
C GLN A 9 1.94 17.24 -6.13
N GLU A 10 2.92 17.16 -5.24
CA GLU A 10 4.20 17.87 -5.38
C GLU A 10 5.17 17.17 -6.34
N LEU A 11 5.15 15.83 -6.42
CA LEU A 11 6.19 15.05 -7.10
C LEU A 11 5.68 14.22 -8.30
N HIS A 12 4.41 14.33 -8.69
CA HIS A 12 3.84 13.52 -9.78
C HIS A 12 4.67 13.59 -11.08
N ASP A 13 5.28 14.74 -11.38
CA ASP A 13 6.10 14.93 -12.59
C ASP A 13 7.40 14.11 -12.60
N ILE A 14 7.89 13.70 -11.44
CA ILE A 14 9.15 12.94 -11.29
C ILE A 14 8.91 11.48 -10.88
N LEU A 15 7.71 11.15 -10.40
CA LEU A 15 7.38 9.82 -9.93
C LEU A 15 7.04 8.90 -11.11
N ALA A 16 7.78 7.80 -11.25
CA ALA A 16 7.49 6.77 -12.25
C ALA A 16 6.23 5.94 -11.91
N GLY A 17 5.74 6.01 -10.67
CA GLY A 17 4.59 5.24 -10.19
C GLY A 17 4.59 5.09 -8.67
N ILE A 18 3.57 4.40 -8.16
CA ILE A 18 3.42 4.08 -6.74
C ILE A 18 3.70 2.59 -6.54
N VAL A 19 4.72 2.26 -5.76
CA VAL A 19 5.02 0.87 -5.43
C VAL A 19 4.09 0.41 -4.31
N ASN A 20 3.12 -0.43 -4.64
CA ASN A 20 2.20 -1.03 -3.70
C ASN A 20 2.74 -2.38 -3.21
N VAL A 21 3.21 -2.44 -1.96
CA VAL A 21 3.80 -3.65 -1.37
C VAL A 21 2.92 -4.16 -0.22
N THR A 22 2.71 -5.47 -0.19
CA THR A 22 2.06 -6.19 0.91
C THR A 22 2.94 -7.35 1.33
N ILE A 23 3.29 -7.41 2.61
CA ILE A 23 4.16 -8.45 3.18
C ILE A 23 3.33 -9.25 4.17
N ALA A 24 3.24 -10.56 3.96
CA ALA A 24 2.59 -11.48 4.88
C ALA A 24 3.63 -12.40 5.52
N TYR A 25 3.47 -12.66 6.82
CA TYR A 25 4.25 -13.62 7.59
C TYR A 25 3.33 -14.76 8.04
N PRO A 26 3.15 -15.83 7.23
CA PRO A 26 2.36 -16.99 7.62
C PRO A 26 3.11 -17.72 8.75
N GLY A 27 2.64 -17.57 9.99
CA GLY A 27 3.33 -18.08 11.18
C GLY A 27 3.52 -16.99 12.22
N LYS A 28 4.76 -16.86 12.73
CA LYS A 28 5.12 -15.82 13.72
C LYS A 28 5.54 -14.54 13.00
N THR A 29 4.96 -13.41 13.40
CA THR A 29 5.48 -12.09 13.04
C THR A 29 6.87 -11.90 13.68
N PRO A 30 7.95 -11.74 12.89
CA PRO A 30 9.28 -11.57 13.44
C PRO A 30 9.40 -10.20 14.14
N SER A 31 10.17 -10.16 15.22
CA SER A 31 10.70 -8.89 15.74
C SER A 31 11.64 -8.24 14.71
N VAL A 32 11.90 -6.94 14.87
CA VAL A 32 12.84 -6.21 13.98
C VAL A 32 14.20 -6.91 13.90
N TRP A 33 14.73 -7.37 15.05
CA TRP A 33 16.01 -8.08 15.08
C TRP A 33 15.95 -9.47 14.45
N GLU A 34 14.84 -10.18 14.56
CA GLU A 34 14.63 -11.44 13.83
C GLU A 34 14.57 -11.20 12.32
N PHE A 35 13.84 -10.17 11.87
CA PHE A 35 13.76 -9.81 10.45
C PHE A 35 15.13 -9.44 9.86
N VAL A 36 15.89 -8.57 10.52
CA VAL A 36 17.23 -8.14 10.07
C VAL A 36 18.21 -9.33 10.01
N CYS A 37 18.09 -10.29 10.92
CA CYS A 37 18.91 -11.50 10.91
C CYS A 37 18.37 -12.62 9.98
N GLY A 38 17.28 -12.40 9.24
CA GLY A 38 16.67 -13.42 8.38
C GLY A 38 16.01 -14.59 9.14
N ARG A 39 15.65 -14.39 10.42
CA ARG A 39 15.03 -15.41 11.29
C ARG A 39 13.50 -15.38 11.15
N PHE A 40 13.01 -15.92 10.04
CA PHE A 40 11.59 -16.15 9.79
C PHE A 40 11.44 -17.39 8.91
N ASP A 41 10.38 -18.18 9.12
CA ASP A 41 10.21 -19.45 8.39
C ASP A 41 9.76 -19.20 6.95
N ARG A 42 8.81 -18.27 6.78
CA ARG A 42 8.20 -17.97 5.48
C ARG A 42 7.76 -16.51 5.43
N VAL A 43 8.06 -15.86 4.30
CA VAL A 43 7.56 -14.52 3.96
C VAL A 43 6.95 -14.58 2.57
N VAL A 44 5.75 -14.02 2.44
CA VAL A 44 5.08 -13.87 1.16
C VAL A 44 4.98 -12.39 0.84
N VAL A 45 5.62 -11.97 -0.24
CA VAL A 45 5.59 -10.57 -0.71
C VAL A 45 4.75 -10.50 -1.97
N ARG A 46 3.71 -9.67 -1.94
CA ARG A 46 3.00 -9.21 -3.14
C ARG A 46 3.39 -7.77 -3.39
N TYR A 47 3.80 -7.47 -4.62
CA TYR A 47 4.05 -6.10 -5.05
C TYR A 47 3.43 -5.84 -6.41
N GLU A 48 3.06 -4.59 -6.64
CA GLU A 48 2.64 -4.08 -7.94
C GLU A 48 3.04 -2.61 -8.04
N VAL A 49 3.25 -2.13 -9.27
CA VAL A 49 3.46 -0.70 -9.52
C VAL A 49 2.16 -0.13 -10.04
N LEU A 50 1.56 0.78 -9.28
CA LEU A 50 0.34 1.48 -9.67
C LEU A 50 0.72 2.74 -10.47
N PRO A 51 0.10 2.98 -11.64
CA PRO A 51 0.33 4.21 -12.39
C PRO A 51 -0.22 5.42 -11.61
N ILE A 52 0.44 6.56 -11.73
CA ILE A 52 -0.11 7.84 -11.27
C ILE A 52 -1.02 8.36 -12.38
N THR A 53 -2.32 8.16 -12.20
CA THR A 53 -3.36 8.63 -13.12
C THR A 53 -3.82 10.03 -12.75
N SER A 54 -4.39 10.77 -13.70
CA SER A 54 -4.81 12.17 -13.50
C SER A 54 -5.81 12.38 -12.37
N ASN A 55 -6.65 11.37 -12.07
CA ASN A 55 -7.58 11.39 -10.95
C ASN A 55 -6.91 11.30 -9.56
N LEU A 56 -5.60 11.07 -9.50
CA LEU A 56 -4.80 11.07 -8.26
C LEU A 56 -4.05 12.39 -8.05
N ILE A 57 -4.17 13.34 -8.98
CA ILE A 57 -3.51 14.65 -8.95
C ILE A 57 -4.58 15.71 -8.71
N GLY A 58 -4.48 16.47 -7.63
CA GLY A 58 -5.48 17.48 -7.27
C GLY A 58 -5.25 18.07 -5.89
N ASP A 59 -6.04 19.08 -5.53
CA ASP A 59 -5.93 19.78 -4.25
C ASP A 59 -6.66 19.03 -3.13
N TYR A 60 -5.93 18.21 -2.38
CA TYR A 60 -6.49 17.45 -1.27
C TYR A 60 -7.12 18.33 -0.17
N TYR A 61 -6.71 19.59 -0.01
CA TYR A 61 -7.09 20.46 1.11
C TYR A 61 -8.30 21.34 0.81
N ASN A 62 -8.42 21.83 -0.42
CA ASN A 62 -9.49 22.73 -0.80
C ASN A 62 -10.56 22.06 -1.68
N ASP A 63 -10.25 20.95 -2.35
CA ASP A 63 -11.21 20.21 -3.17
C ASP A 63 -11.78 19.00 -2.41
N ARG A 64 -13.06 19.12 -2.04
CA ARG A 64 -13.80 18.06 -1.33
C ARG A 64 -14.06 16.84 -2.19
N GLU A 65 -14.34 17.05 -3.47
CA GLU A 65 -14.68 15.97 -4.40
C GLU A 65 -13.43 15.14 -4.68
N PHE A 66 -12.31 15.82 -4.98
CA PHE A 66 -11.02 15.17 -5.12
C PHE A 66 -10.64 14.37 -3.87
N ARG A 67 -10.79 14.96 -2.67
CA ARG A 67 -10.52 14.25 -1.41
C ARG A 67 -11.35 12.98 -1.28
N ALA A 68 -12.64 13.03 -1.60
CA ALA A 68 -13.51 11.86 -1.53
C ALA A 68 -13.08 10.77 -2.51
N ASN A 69 -12.77 11.14 -3.77
CA ASN A 69 -12.29 10.21 -4.79
C ASN A 69 -10.97 9.56 -4.40
N MET A 70 -10.03 10.34 -3.86
CA MET A 70 -8.74 9.81 -3.41
C MET A 70 -8.90 8.86 -2.21
N GLN A 71 -9.78 9.18 -1.26
CA GLN A 71 -10.08 8.30 -0.13
C GLN A 71 -10.70 6.99 -0.60
N GLN A 72 -11.64 7.06 -1.56
CA GLN A 72 -12.25 5.88 -2.14
C GLN A 72 -11.21 4.98 -2.82
N TRP A 73 -10.32 5.55 -3.62
CA TRP A 73 -9.22 4.82 -4.26
C TRP A 73 -8.28 4.16 -3.22
N LEU A 74 -7.91 4.87 -2.15
CA LEU A 74 -7.10 4.31 -1.07
C LEU A 74 -7.81 3.14 -0.38
N ASN A 75 -9.12 3.27 -0.13
CA ASN A 75 -9.91 2.22 0.50
C ASN A 75 -9.98 0.95 -0.35
N GLU A 76 -10.10 1.08 -1.67
CA GLU A 76 -10.08 -0.06 -2.60
C GLU A 76 -8.74 -0.81 -2.54
N ILE A 77 -7.62 -0.09 -2.49
CA ILE A 77 -6.30 -0.71 -2.30
C ILE A 77 -6.25 -1.47 -0.96
N TRP A 78 -6.74 -0.87 0.13
CA TRP A 78 -6.78 -1.53 1.43
C TRP A 78 -7.62 -2.80 1.41
N LEU A 79 -8.83 -2.77 0.84
CA LEU A 79 -9.69 -3.95 0.71
C LEU A 79 -9.01 -5.09 -0.07
N GLN A 80 -8.28 -4.76 -1.13
CA GLN A 80 -7.52 -5.75 -1.90
C GLN A 80 -6.35 -6.35 -1.08
N LYS A 81 -5.65 -5.53 -0.30
CA LYS A 81 -4.59 -5.99 0.62
C LYS A 81 -5.15 -6.90 1.70
N ASP A 82 -6.25 -6.51 2.34
CA ASP A 82 -6.90 -7.30 3.38
C ASP A 82 -7.35 -8.65 2.85
N SER A 83 -7.97 -8.67 1.68
CA SER A 83 -8.37 -9.91 1.00
C SER A 83 -7.17 -10.82 0.69
N PHE A 84 -6.05 -10.23 0.25
CA PHE A 84 -4.81 -10.98 0.03
C PHE A 84 -4.23 -11.54 1.34
N LEU A 85 -4.16 -10.72 2.39
CA LEU A 85 -3.65 -11.12 3.71
C LEU A 85 -4.51 -12.23 4.32
N GLN A 86 -5.84 -12.11 4.27
CA GLN A 86 -6.75 -13.14 4.76
C GLN A 86 -6.49 -14.51 4.11
N ARG A 87 -6.39 -14.56 2.77
CA ARG A 87 -6.09 -15.80 2.04
C ARG A 87 -4.70 -16.35 2.38
N THR A 88 -3.70 -15.48 2.46
CA THR A 88 -2.29 -15.86 2.65
C THR A 88 -2.02 -16.33 4.08
N LEU A 89 -2.66 -15.73 5.07
CA LEU A 89 -2.51 -16.10 6.49
C LEU A 89 -3.39 -17.30 6.87
N SER A 90 -4.50 -17.54 6.16
CA SER A 90 -5.38 -18.68 6.43
C SER A 90 -4.85 -20.03 5.90
N CYS A 91 -3.96 -20.02 4.91
CA CYS A 91 -3.31 -21.26 4.43
C CYS A 91 -2.23 -21.70 5.42
N LYS A 92 -2.63 -22.49 6.43
CA LYS A 92 -1.70 -23.32 7.21
C LYS A 92 -1.23 -24.48 6.32
N ASN A 93 -0.05 -24.36 5.73
CA ASN A 93 0.70 -25.51 5.21
C ASN A 93 1.59 -26.05 6.32
#